data_AF-A0A970NFT0-F1
#
_entry.id   AF-A0A970NFT0-F1
#
_cell.length_a   1.000
_cell.length_b   1.000
_cell.length_c   1.000
_cell.angle_alpha   90.00
_cell.angle_beta   90.00
_cell.angle_gamma   90.00
#
_symmetry.space_group_name_H-M   'P 1'
#
loop_
_entity.id
_entity.type
_entity.pdbx_description
1 polymer ?
#
loop_
_entity_poly.entity_id
_entity_poly.type
_entity_poly.pdbx_seq_one_letter_code
_entity_poly.pdbx_strand_id
1 'polypeptide(L)'
;MVKLKKAFIFLLTIALLGLLLTGCSTNTSPGDSGTSPPASSEEQTLTQSEKPKPIYGNQLKDGTYKIEVTSSSSMFRIIDAQITVAGGEISAVLTLSGDGYEKLYMGTGKEALADTDDKCIYFVENANGQYTYSVPVTALDQDTDCAAWSIRKKTWYDRVLVFQSSLIPRDAIIEV
;
A
#
# COMPACT_ATOMS: atom_id res chain seq x y z
N MET A 1 -10.98 -28.07 -28.60
CA MET A 1 -10.90 -27.12 -29.74
C MET A 1 -10.02 -25.94 -29.31
N VAL A 2 -8.76 -25.96 -29.74
CA VAL A 2 -7.74 -24.96 -29.36
C VAL A 2 -7.86 -23.77 -30.30
N LYS A 3 -8.22 -22.58 -29.79
CA LYS A 3 -8.32 -21.37 -30.62
C LYS A 3 -6.97 -20.66 -30.71
N LEU A 4 -6.48 -20.69 -31.93
CA LEU A 4 -5.26 -20.18 -32.53
C LEU A 4 -4.87 -18.75 -32.11
N LYS A 5 -3.64 -18.64 -31.58
CA LYS A 5 -2.90 -17.40 -31.32
C LYS A 5 -2.59 -16.70 -32.66
N LYS A 6 -2.90 -15.40 -32.80
CA LYS A 6 -2.49 -14.59 -33.95
C LYS A 6 -1.35 -13.66 -33.54
N ALA A 7 -0.27 -13.74 -34.31
CA ALA A 7 1.03 -13.13 -34.07
C ALA A 7 1.11 -11.69 -34.63
N PHE A 8 1.94 -10.89 -33.95
CA PHE A 8 2.85 -9.83 -34.40
C PHE A 8 2.61 -9.16 -35.77
N ILE A 9 2.41 -7.84 -35.74
CA ILE A 9 2.85 -6.93 -36.80
C ILE A 9 3.70 -5.84 -36.14
N PHE A 10 5.00 -5.91 -36.44
CA PHE A 10 6.05 -4.94 -36.15
C PHE A 10 5.88 -3.77 -37.12
N LEU A 11 5.83 -2.52 -36.66
CA LEU A 11 6.03 -1.37 -37.53
C LEU A 11 6.88 -0.30 -36.83
N LEU A 12 8.15 -0.34 -37.23
CA LEU A 12 9.25 0.53 -36.90
C LEU A 12 9.14 1.81 -37.73
N THR A 13 9.00 2.97 -37.10
CA THR A 13 9.34 4.26 -37.73
C THR A 13 10.10 5.12 -36.75
N ILE A 14 11.42 5.09 -36.92
CA ILE A 14 12.41 5.96 -36.32
C ILE A 14 12.31 7.34 -37.01
N ALA A 15 12.20 8.40 -36.23
CA ALA A 15 12.61 9.74 -36.64
C ALA A 15 13.40 10.36 -35.48
N LEU A 16 14.69 10.56 -35.76
CA LEU A 16 15.74 11.13 -34.91
C LEU A 16 15.88 12.63 -35.22
N LEU A 17 16.65 13.33 -34.36
CA LEU A 17 17.29 14.67 -34.45
C LEU A 17 16.50 15.85 -33.83
N GLY A 18 17.05 16.69 -32.93
CA GLY A 18 18.39 16.85 -32.33
C GLY A 18 18.29 17.56 -30.95
N LEU A 19 19.21 17.34 -29.98
CA LEU A 19 20.45 18.11 -29.70
C LEU A 19 20.22 19.64 -29.60
N LEU A 20 20.66 20.43 -28.62
CA LEU A 20 21.52 20.36 -27.42
C LEU A 20 21.23 21.66 -26.62
N LEU A 21 21.57 21.69 -25.31
CA LEU A 21 22.43 22.69 -24.64
C LEU A 21 22.13 22.77 -23.12
N THR A 22 23.00 22.10 -22.35
CA THR A 22 23.54 22.48 -21.03
C THR A 22 23.89 23.99 -21.05
N GLY A 23 23.70 24.84 -20.04
CA GLY A 23 23.69 24.70 -18.59
C GLY A 23 24.57 25.82 -17.99
N CYS A 24 24.22 26.24 -16.77
CA CYS A 24 25.01 26.98 -15.77
C CYS A 24 25.03 28.53 -15.76
N SER A 25 24.95 28.99 -14.51
CA SER A 25 25.67 30.13 -13.91
C SER A 25 24.90 31.43 -13.68
N THR A 26 24.45 31.60 -12.45
CA THR A 26 24.53 32.89 -11.75
C THR A 26 25.35 32.71 -10.49
N ASN A 27 26.58 33.23 -10.50
CA ASN A 27 27.35 33.56 -9.30
C ASN A 27 27.56 35.08 -9.29
N THR A 28 27.29 35.75 -8.18
CA THR A 28 28.11 36.87 -7.63
C THR A 28 27.63 37.21 -6.20
N SER A 29 28.61 37.16 -5.29
CA SER A 29 28.68 37.49 -3.84
C SER A 29 28.82 39.03 -3.63
N PRO A 30 29.17 39.61 -2.45
CA PRO A 30 29.18 39.17 -1.04
C PRO A 30 28.47 40.16 -0.09
N GLY A 31 28.21 39.73 1.16
CA GLY A 31 27.81 40.60 2.27
C GLY A 31 28.34 40.05 3.58
N ASP A 32 29.12 40.87 4.27
CA ASP A 32 30.09 40.57 5.32
C ASP A 32 29.50 40.63 6.75
N SER A 33 30.18 39.92 7.66
CA SER A 33 30.31 40.16 9.10
C SER A 33 29.11 40.02 10.05
N GLY A 34 29.19 38.95 10.87
CA GLY A 34 29.43 39.14 12.30
C GLY A 34 28.29 38.84 13.28
N THR A 35 28.62 37.99 14.26
CA THR A 35 28.00 37.86 15.60
C THR A 35 26.92 36.78 15.78
N SER A 36 27.35 35.68 16.41
CA SER A 36 26.52 34.82 17.29
C SER A 36 26.72 35.25 18.76
N PRO A 37 25.99 34.70 19.75
CA PRO A 37 24.53 34.60 19.96
C PRO A 37 24.18 35.14 21.39
N PRO A 38 22.99 34.94 22.00
CA PRO A 38 22.56 33.63 22.52
C PRO A 38 21.05 33.33 22.44
N ALA A 39 20.75 32.05 22.68
CA ALA A 39 19.51 31.40 23.11
C ALA A 39 18.29 32.27 23.45
N SER A 40 17.17 31.96 22.80
CA SER A 40 15.86 31.90 23.47
C SER A 40 15.07 30.76 22.86
N SER A 41 14.91 29.71 23.66
CA SER A 41 13.98 28.61 23.42
C SER A 41 12.56 29.16 23.50
N GLU A 42 11.93 29.38 22.35
CA GLU A 42 10.48 29.48 22.28
C GLU A 42 9.93 28.07 22.00
N GLU A 43 9.33 27.55 23.06
CA GLU A 43 8.59 26.32 23.16
C GLU A 43 7.37 26.36 22.22
N GLN A 44 7.54 25.87 21.00
CA GLN A 44 6.41 25.48 20.15
C GLN A 44 5.99 24.07 20.55
N THR A 45 4.89 23.98 21.30
CA THR A 45 4.16 22.73 21.54
C THR A 45 3.63 22.24 20.17
N LEU A 46 4.41 21.40 19.50
CA LEU A 46 3.95 20.59 18.39
C LEU A 46 3.21 19.43 19.03
N THR A 47 1.89 19.38 18.83
CA THR A 47 1.09 18.16 19.03
C THR A 47 1.62 17.10 18.07
N GLN A 48 2.67 16.40 18.48
CA GLN A 48 3.17 15.20 17.84
C GLN A 48 2.04 14.18 17.86
N SER A 49 1.38 14.02 16.71
CA SER A 49 0.44 12.93 16.49
C SER A 49 1.26 11.65 16.51
N GLU A 50 1.36 11.02 17.69
CA GLU A 50 2.02 9.73 17.86
C GLU A 50 1.28 8.72 16.98
N LYS A 51 1.99 8.13 16.00
CA LYS A 51 1.41 7.03 15.22
C LYS A 51 1.02 5.91 16.21
N PRO A 52 -0.18 5.32 16.09
CA PRO A 52 -0.60 4.25 16.98
C PRO A 52 0.40 3.09 16.96
N LYS A 53 0.61 2.47 18.13
CA LYS A 53 1.51 1.32 18.28
C LYS A 53 0.94 0.10 17.57
N PRO A 54 1.74 -0.67 16.80
CA PRO A 54 1.26 -1.88 16.16
C PRO A 54 0.67 -2.91 17.13
N ILE A 55 -0.36 -3.62 16.69
CA ILE A 55 -0.99 -4.73 17.42
C ILE A 55 -0.78 -6.03 16.64
N TYR A 56 -0.07 -6.98 17.25
CA TYR A 56 0.19 -8.30 16.66
C TYR A 56 -0.89 -9.32 17.05
N GLY A 57 -1.01 -10.41 16.29
CA GLY A 57 -2.08 -11.39 16.50
C GLY A 57 -2.05 -12.08 17.86
N ASN A 58 -0.88 -12.25 18.48
CA ASN A 58 -0.75 -12.78 19.85
C ASN A 58 -1.24 -11.81 20.95
N GLN A 59 -1.55 -10.57 20.58
CA GLN A 59 -2.17 -9.57 21.44
C GLN A 59 -3.69 -9.46 21.21
N LEU A 60 -4.26 -10.38 20.43
CA LEU A 60 -5.68 -10.45 20.16
C LEU A 60 -6.21 -11.80 20.61
N LYS A 61 -7.42 -11.81 21.16
CA LYS A 61 -8.16 -13.06 21.35
C LYS A 61 -8.52 -13.65 19.99
N ASP A 62 -8.54 -14.98 19.91
CA ASP A 62 -9.05 -15.67 18.73
C ASP A 62 -10.51 -15.27 18.47
N GLY A 63 -10.83 -15.03 17.21
CA GLY A 63 -12.15 -14.54 16.81
C GLY A 63 -12.14 -13.81 15.48
N THR A 64 -13.30 -13.25 15.15
CA THR A 64 -13.53 -12.53 13.90
C THR A 64 -13.99 -11.11 14.22
N TYR A 65 -13.31 -10.11 13.65
CA TYR A 65 -13.53 -8.71 13.97
C TYR A 65 -13.71 -7.88 12.70
N LYS A 66 -14.73 -7.01 12.69
CA LYS A 66 -14.84 -5.98 11.67
C LYS A 66 -13.79 -4.90 11.92
N ILE A 67 -13.14 -4.44 10.86
CA ILE A 67 -12.13 -3.38 10.92
C ILE A 67 -12.32 -2.38 9.79
N GLU A 68 -11.64 -1.24 9.88
CA GLU A 68 -11.44 -0.34 8.75
C GLU A 68 -10.05 -0.58 8.14
N VAL A 69 -9.93 -0.42 6.82
CA VAL A 69 -8.65 -0.49 6.12
C VAL A 69 -8.50 0.76 5.26
N THR A 70 -7.47 1.54 5.53
CA THR A 70 -7.10 2.66 4.66
C THR A 70 -6.11 2.23 3.60
N SER A 71 -6.13 2.91 2.46
CA SER A 71 -5.17 2.74 1.38
C SER A 71 -4.53 4.07 1.03
N SER A 72 -3.26 4.04 0.64
CA SER A 72 -2.56 5.19 0.06
C SER A 72 -3.13 5.69 -1.28
N SER A 73 -4.12 5.00 -1.85
CA SER A 73 -4.78 5.43 -3.09
C SER A 73 -6.30 5.28 -3.02
N SER A 74 -7.02 6.36 -3.32
CA SER A 74 -8.48 6.34 -3.46
C SER A 74 -8.99 5.45 -4.59
N MET A 75 -8.13 5.06 -5.55
CA MET A 75 -8.48 4.10 -6.60
C MET A 75 -8.50 2.66 -6.08
N PHE A 76 -7.78 2.37 -5.00
CA PHE A 76 -7.78 1.07 -4.32
C PHE A 76 -8.61 1.20 -3.04
N ARG A 77 -9.93 1.36 -3.21
CA ARG A 77 -10.83 1.65 -2.10
C ARG A 77 -11.42 0.36 -1.53
N ILE A 78 -11.07 0.06 -0.28
CA ILE A 78 -11.70 -0.97 0.53
C ILE A 78 -13.00 -0.40 1.11
N ILE A 79 -14.10 -1.11 0.96
CA ILE A 79 -15.44 -0.71 1.47
C ILE A 79 -15.95 -1.58 2.61
N ASP A 80 -15.39 -2.77 2.76
CA ASP A 80 -15.65 -3.64 3.89
C ASP A 80 -14.42 -4.50 4.17
N ALA A 81 -14.11 -4.71 5.44
CA ALA A 81 -12.99 -5.53 5.87
C ALA A 81 -13.31 -6.25 7.17
N GLN A 82 -12.85 -7.50 7.24
CA GLN A 82 -12.98 -8.34 8.42
C GLN A 82 -11.68 -9.11 8.61
N ILE A 83 -11.17 -9.14 9.84
CA ILE A 83 -10.06 -10.01 10.21
C ILE A 83 -10.55 -11.27 10.92
N THR A 84 -9.79 -12.35 10.77
CA THR A 84 -9.87 -13.54 11.61
C THR A 84 -8.53 -13.73 12.31
N VAL A 85 -8.57 -13.83 13.63
CA VAL A 85 -7.45 -14.15 14.50
C VAL A 85 -7.59 -15.61 14.93
N ALA A 86 -6.56 -16.41 14.70
CA ALA A 86 -6.52 -17.79 15.14
C ALA A 86 -5.08 -18.19 15.48
N GLY A 87 -4.82 -18.64 16.70
CA GLY A 87 -3.49 -19.09 17.10
C GLY A 87 -2.41 -18.01 17.02
N GLY A 88 -2.79 -16.74 17.17
CA GLY A 88 -1.88 -15.59 17.07
C GLY A 88 -1.56 -15.13 15.65
N GLU A 89 -2.17 -15.73 14.62
CA GLU A 89 -2.08 -15.29 13.23
C GLU A 89 -3.30 -14.46 12.84
N ILE A 90 -3.11 -13.47 11.96
CA ILE A 90 -4.19 -12.60 11.45
C ILE A 90 -4.32 -12.81 9.93
N SER A 91 -5.55 -13.06 9.48
CA SER A 91 -5.95 -12.97 8.07
C SER A 91 -7.07 -11.95 7.91
N ALA A 92 -7.16 -11.30 6.75
CA ALA A 92 -8.20 -10.32 6.46
C ALA A 92 -8.91 -10.65 5.13
N VAL A 93 -10.24 -10.52 5.12
CA VAL A 93 -11.03 -10.48 3.89
C VAL A 93 -11.33 -9.02 3.56
N LEU A 94 -10.85 -8.56 2.42
CA LEU A 94 -11.03 -7.20 1.92
C LEU A 94 -12.06 -7.18 0.80
N THR A 95 -13.07 -6.33 0.87
CA THR A 95 -14.01 -6.08 -0.23
C THR A 95 -13.71 -4.73 -0.87
N LEU A 96 -13.44 -4.71 -2.18
CA LEU A 96 -13.16 -3.49 -2.93
C LEU A 96 -14.45 -2.84 -3.46
N SER A 97 -14.44 -1.52 -3.63
CA SER A 97 -15.54 -0.79 -4.28
C SER A 97 -15.61 -1.01 -5.80
N GLY A 98 -14.59 -1.60 -6.40
CA GLY A 98 -14.48 -1.79 -7.84
C GLY A 98 -13.77 -3.09 -8.19
N ASP A 99 -13.80 -3.42 -9.47
CA ASP A 99 -13.41 -4.69 -10.09
C ASP A 99 -12.11 -4.57 -10.93
N GLY A 100 -11.40 -3.45 -10.82
CA GLY A 100 -10.29 -3.11 -11.71
C GLY A 100 -8.98 -3.88 -11.47
N TYR A 101 -8.94 -4.74 -10.45
CA TYR A 101 -7.74 -5.44 -9.97
C TYR A 101 -7.96 -6.96 -10.02
N GLU A 102 -6.98 -7.70 -10.52
CA GLU A 102 -7.08 -9.17 -10.72
C GLU A 102 -6.55 -9.94 -9.51
N LYS A 103 -5.47 -9.42 -8.92
CA LYS A 103 -4.73 -10.07 -7.87
C LYS A 103 -3.90 -9.08 -7.09
N LEU A 104 -3.58 -9.45 -5.86
CA LEU A 104 -2.72 -8.72 -4.95
C LEU A 104 -1.46 -9.52 -4.67
N TYR A 105 -0.40 -8.80 -4.29
CA TYR A 105 0.80 -9.37 -3.70
C TYR A 105 1.13 -8.57 -2.45
N MET A 106 1.33 -9.24 -1.31
CA MET A 106 1.63 -8.59 -0.02
C MET A 106 3.11 -8.21 0.05
N GLY A 107 3.44 -7.12 -0.64
CA GLY A 107 4.76 -6.55 -0.83
C GLY A 107 4.72 -5.55 -1.98
N THR A 108 5.86 -5.30 -2.61
CA THR A 108 5.98 -4.36 -3.74
C THR A 108 5.75 -5.03 -5.09
N GLY A 109 5.38 -4.25 -6.10
CA GLY A 109 5.19 -4.74 -7.47
C GLY A 109 6.48 -5.23 -8.11
N LYS A 110 7.63 -4.72 -7.64
CA LYS A 110 8.95 -5.24 -8.04
C LYS A 110 9.18 -6.65 -7.51
N GLU A 111 8.85 -6.91 -6.24
CA GLU A 111 8.94 -8.25 -5.65
C GLU A 111 7.95 -9.20 -6.31
N ALA A 112 6.72 -8.74 -6.58
CA ALA A 112 5.72 -9.52 -7.29
C ALA A 112 6.16 -9.97 -8.70
N LEU A 113 7.03 -9.20 -9.37
CA LEU A 113 7.62 -9.58 -10.67
C LEU A 113 8.77 -10.59 -10.54
N ALA A 114 9.40 -10.65 -9.36
CA ALA A 114 10.54 -11.54 -9.09
C ALA A 114 10.11 -12.85 -8.42
N ASP A 115 8.95 -12.88 -7.78
CA ASP A 115 8.38 -14.04 -7.10
C ASP A 115 7.48 -14.88 -8.04
N THR A 116 6.91 -15.95 -7.52
CA THR A 116 6.04 -16.87 -8.24
C THR A 116 4.55 -16.54 -8.07
N ASP A 117 3.74 -16.93 -9.07
CA ASP A 117 2.31 -16.57 -9.10
C ASP A 117 1.48 -17.17 -7.96
N ASP A 118 1.94 -18.27 -7.33
CA ASP A 118 1.29 -18.88 -6.17
C ASP A 118 1.29 -17.99 -4.92
N LYS A 119 2.14 -16.95 -4.90
CA LYS A 119 2.15 -15.92 -3.85
C LYS A 119 1.13 -14.82 -4.10
N CYS A 120 0.54 -14.77 -5.30
CA CYS A 120 -0.50 -13.81 -5.61
C CYS A 120 -1.86 -14.25 -5.05
N ILE A 121 -2.61 -13.29 -4.55
CA ILE A 121 -3.95 -13.47 -4.00
C ILE A 121 -4.94 -12.97 -5.04
N TYR A 122 -5.60 -13.89 -5.74
CA TYR A 122 -6.60 -13.56 -6.74
C TYR A 122 -7.93 -13.15 -6.11
N PHE A 123 -8.70 -12.32 -6.82
CA PHE A 123 -10.03 -11.96 -6.36
C PHE A 123 -10.99 -13.16 -6.34
N VAL A 124 -11.96 -13.11 -5.43
CA VAL A 124 -13.16 -13.95 -5.44
C VAL A 124 -14.37 -13.04 -5.42
N GLU A 125 -15.35 -13.31 -6.28
CA GLU A 125 -16.63 -12.58 -6.25
C GLU A 125 -17.47 -13.04 -5.05
N ASN A 126 -17.94 -12.08 -4.25
CA ASN A 126 -18.94 -12.38 -3.22
C ASN A 126 -20.35 -12.53 -3.82
N ALA A 127 -21.36 -12.79 -2.98
CA ALA A 127 -22.75 -12.96 -3.42
C ALA A 127 -23.34 -11.75 -4.17
N ASN A 128 -22.74 -10.56 -4.02
CA ASN A 128 -23.13 -9.33 -4.70
C ASN A 128 -22.29 -9.04 -5.96
N GLY A 129 -21.39 -9.95 -6.35
CA GLY A 129 -20.46 -9.76 -7.46
C GLY A 129 -19.30 -8.80 -7.17
N GLN A 130 -19.06 -8.43 -5.91
CA GLN A 130 -17.95 -7.55 -5.53
C GLN A 130 -16.68 -8.36 -5.34
N TYR A 131 -15.54 -7.75 -5.69
CA TYR A 131 -14.24 -8.41 -5.61
C TYR A 131 -13.76 -8.43 -4.17
N THR A 132 -13.42 -9.64 -3.70
CA THR A 132 -12.89 -9.90 -2.36
C THR A 132 -11.51 -10.55 -2.41
N TYR A 133 -10.69 -10.28 -1.39
CA TYR A 133 -9.32 -10.81 -1.29
C TYR A 133 -9.04 -11.26 0.12
N SER A 134 -8.52 -12.49 0.28
CA SER A 134 -8.07 -13.02 1.56
C SER A 134 -6.57 -12.82 1.70
N VAL A 135 -6.14 -11.88 2.54
CA VAL A 135 -4.74 -11.49 2.70
C VAL A 135 -4.21 -11.85 4.10
N PRO A 136 -2.93 -12.29 4.24
CA PRO A 136 -2.29 -12.35 5.54
C PRO A 136 -2.04 -10.93 6.07
N VAL A 137 -2.09 -10.76 7.40
CA VAL A 137 -1.81 -9.48 8.06
C VAL A 137 -0.77 -9.71 9.17
N THR A 138 0.33 -8.97 9.11
CA THR A 138 1.40 -9.07 10.12
C THR A 138 1.02 -8.37 11.43
N ALA A 139 0.47 -7.16 11.32
CA ALA A 139 0.06 -6.35 12.46
C ALA A 139 -1.03 -5.36 12.05
N LEU A 140 -1.87 -4.97 13.01
CA LEU A 140 -2.77 -3.83 12.88
C LEU A 140 -2.03 -2.54 13.20
N ASP A 141 -2.59 -1.41 12.76
CA ASP A 141 -2.08 -0.06 12.97
C ASP A 141 -0.64 0.17 12.47
N GLN A 142 -0.22 -0.66 11.50
CA GLN A 142 1.07 -0.60 10.83
C GLN A 142 0.90 -0.48 9.31
N ASP A 143 1.76 0.33 8.69
CA ASP A 143 1.88 0.43 7.24
C ASP A 143 2.26 -0.95 6.66
N THR A 144 1.42 -1.46 5.75
CA THR A 144 1.60 -2.76 5.07
C THR A 144 1.68 -2.55 3.57
N ASP A 145 2.77 -2.99 2.96
CA ASP A 145 2.93 -2.92 1.51
C ASP A 145 2.02 -3.93 0.80
N CYS A 146 1.39 -3.47 -0.28
CA CYS A 146 0.53 -4.28 -1.12
C CYS A 146 0.62 -3.80 -2.57
N ALA A 147 0.98 -4.69 -3.49
CA ALA A 147 0.94 -4.42 -4.92
C ALA A 147 -0.37 -4.95 -5.51
N ALA A 148 -1.06 -4.11 -6.27
CA ALA A 148 -2.32 -4.47 -6.93
C ALA A 148 -2.15 -4.53 -8.45
N TRP A 149 -2.42 -5.68 -9.07
CA TRP A 149 -2.30 -5.85 -10.51
C TRP A 149 -3.55 -5.33 -11.23
N SER A 150 -3.38 -4.31 -12.05
CA SER A 150 -4.48 -3.74 -12.84
C SER A 150 -4.83 -4.61 -14.04
N ILE A 151 -6.10 -5.02 -14.13
CA ILE A 151 -6.62 -5.77 -15.28
C ILE A 151 -6.47 -4.96 -16.57
N ARG A 152 -6.84 -3.68 -16.53
CA ARG A 152 -6.84 -2.80 -17.71
C ARG A 152 -5.44 -2.42 -18.16
N LYS A 153 -4.56 -2.09 -17.21
CA LYS A 153 -3.22 -1.55 -17.53
C LYS A 153 -2.15 -2.63 -17.61
N LYS A 154 -2.44 -3.84 -17.12
CA LYS A 154 -1.49 -4.96 -17.08
C LYS A 154 -0.16 -4.53 -16.43
N THR A 155 -0.28 -3.87 -15.28
CA THR A 155 0.83 -3.38 -14.47
C THR A 155 0.49 -3.47 -12.99
N TRP A 156 1.52 -3.61 -12.15
CA TRP A 156 1.41 -3.50 -10.71
C TRP A 156 1.33 -2.03 -10.28
N TYR A 157 0.55 -1.77 -9.24
CA TYR A 157 0.50 -0.50 -8.52
C TYR A 157 0.78 -0.75 -7.05
N ASP A 158 1.85 -0.13 -6.55
CA ASP A 158 2.18 -0.18 -5.12
C ASP A 158 1.17 0.64 -4.31
N ARG A 159 0.74 0.04 -3.20
CA ARG A 159 -0.18 0.57 -2.21
C ARG A 159 0.42 0.35 -0.83
N VAL A 160 0.05 1.23 0.07
CA VAL A 160 0.24 1.03 1.51
C VAL A 160 -1.14 0.90 2.10
N LEU A 161 -1.37 -0.20 2.81
CA LEU A 161 -2.60 -0.47 3.55
C LEU A 161 -2.34 -0.31 5.04
N VAL A 162 -3.31 0.20 5.78
CA VAL A 162 -3.29 0.18 7.26
C VAL A 162 -4.57 -0.46 7.75
N PHE A 163 -4.44 -1.61 8.41
CA PHE A 163 -5.53 -2.34 9.04
C PHE A 163 -5.78 -1.76 10.43
N GLN A 164 -6.89 -1.07 10.63
CA GLN A 164 -7.10 -0.28 11.84
C GLN A 164 -7.73 -1.12 12.96
N SER A 165 -7.21 -1.00 14.17
CA SER A 165 -7.75 -1.67 15.35
C SER A 165 -8.94 -0.93 15.99
N SER A 166 -9.29 0.26 15.50
CA SER A 166 -10.27 1.18 16.11
C SER A 166 -11.66 0.59 16.36
N LEU A 167 -12.08 -0.38 15.55
CA LEU A 167 -13.37 -1.07 15.68
C LEU A 167 -13.31 -2.36 16.49
N ILE A 168 -12.11 -2.80 16.91
CA ILE A 168 -11.95 -4.01 17.71
C ILE A 168 -12.37 -3.71 19.15
N PRO A 169 -13.21 -4.56 19.77
CA PRO A 169 -13.55 -4.42 21.18
C PRO A 169 -12.30 -4.42 22.06
N ARG A 170 -12.20 -3.47 23.01
CA ARG A 170 -11.00 -3.36 23.86
C ARG A 170 -10.71 -4.64 24.66
N ASP A 171 -11.75 -5.36 25.07
CA ASP A 171 -11.63 -6.62 25.79
C ASP A 171 -11.15 -7.79 24.90
N ALA A 172 -11.09 -7.61 23.58
CA ALA A 172 -10.43 -8.53 22.67
C ALA A 172 -8.92 -8.29 22.55
N ILE A 173 -8.42 -7.13 22.97
CA ILE A 173 -6.99 -6.82 23.00
C ILE A 173 -6.40 -7.30 24.32
N ILE A 174 -5.36 -8.12 24.23
CA ILE A 174 -4.62 -8.68 25.35
C ILE A 174 -3.44 -7.75 25.63
N GLU A 175 -3.44 -7.10 26.78
CA GLU A 175 -2.26 -6.38 27.27
C GLU A 175 -1.18 -7.40 27.67
N VAL A 176 0.03 -7.21 27.15
CA VAL A 176 1.20 -8.05 27.43
C VAL A 176 2.11 -7.33 28.41
#